data_AF-N8VFT5-F1
#
_entry.id   AF-N8VFT5-F1
#
_cell.length_a   1.000
_cell.length_b   1.000
_cell.length_c   1.000
_cell.angle_alpha   90.00
_cell.angle_beta   90.00
_cell.angle_gamma   90.00
#
_symmetry.space_group_name_H-M   'P 1'
#
loop_
_entity.id
_entity.type
_entity.pdbx_description
1 polymer ?
#
loop_
_entity_poly.entity_id
_entity_poly.type
_entity_poly.pdbx_seq_one_letter_code
_entity_poly.pdbx_strand_id
1 'polypeptide(L)'
;MTSTILAELVTQNKIKLDDKINPYYAFPFKDNIQICFQDLANHTSGLPRLPSNLEVDDDTDPYKEYDAAKLEEYLKNSLELEHANNSGKVPHYSNLAVALLGQSLSQSQNKDFAELLNEYVFKKYGMKNSYTSPDQAAKQLVPAFDAQGKEITTWTFDTFLPAGGVLSTASDLTRFAQAQLDAKNAAVQLTQQATTEKAGSYQLGLGWFVREQDNGTKIIWHGGNTAGHSAILMIDLNKRKAVTILANVAAVHPEMGNIEKLAAQLLQE
;
A
#
# COMPACT_ATOMS: atom_id res chain seq x y z
N MET A 1 0.64 -3.10 4.29
CA MET A 1 0.09 -4.45 4.55
C MET A 1 0.35 -5.42 3.41
N THR A 2 0.08 -5.05 2.15
CA THR A 2 0.44 -5.85 0.95
C THR A 2 1.91 -6.30 0.96
N SER A 3 2.84 -5.38 1.22
CA SER A 3 4.27 -5.71 1.33
C SER A 3 4.62 -6.60 2.52
N THR A 4 3.79 -6.63 3.57
CA THR A 4 3.93 -7.60 4.67
C THR A 4 3.65 -9.01 4.16
N ILE A 5 2.62 -9.21 3.32
CA ILE A 5 2.32 -10.50 2.70
C ILE A 5 3.50 -10.95 1.84
N LEU A 6 4.03 -10.08 0.98
CA LEU A 6 5.25 -10.35 0.19
C LEU A 6 6.40 -10.81 1.09
N ALA A 7 6.71 -10.05 2.14
CA ALA A 7 7.82 -10.35 3.03
C ALA A 7 7.64 -11.66 3.80
N GLU A 8 6.42 -12.01 4.21
CA GLU A 8 6.10 -13.29 4.83
C GLU A 8 6.34 -14.46 3.87
N LEU A 9 5.90 -14.34 2.62
CA LEU A 9 6.11 -15.38 1.60
C LEU A 9 7.60 -15.53 1.25
N VAL A 10 8.35 -14.44 1.22
CA VAL A 10 9.81 -14.45 1.03
C VAL A 10 10.52 -15.15 2.19
N THR A 11 10.19 -14.81 3.43
CA THR A 11 10.80 -15.46 4.61
C THR A 11 10.43 -16.94 4.73
N GLN A 12 9.32 -17.35 4.12
CA GLN A 12 8.90 -18.75 3.98
C GLN A 12 9.53 -19.47 2.77
N ASN A 13 10.40 -18.80 1.99
CA ASN A 13 11.00 -19.30 0.75
C ASN A 13 10.00 -19.74 -0.32
N LYS A 14 8.78 -19.16 -0.32
CA LYS A 14 7.75 -19.46 -1.33
C LYS A 14 7.94 -18.68 -2.63
N ILE A 15 8.50 -17.47 -2.52
CA ILE A 15 8.87 -16.57 -3.63
C ILE A 15 10.13 -15.80 -3.21
N LYS A 16 10.79 -15.14 -4.16
CA LYS A 16 11.89 -14.20 -3.92
C LYS A 16 11.52 -12.79 -4.36
N LEU A 17 12.21 -11.81 -3.81
CA LEU A 17 12.00 -10.40 -4.15
C LEU A 17 12.31 -10.08 -5.62
N ASP A 18 13.31 -10.76 -6.19
CA ASP A 18 13.77 -10.60 -7.57
C ASP A 18 13.08 -11.55 -8.56
N ASP A 19 12.17 -12.42 -8.10
CA ASP A 19 11.36 -13.25 -9.00
C ASP A 19 10.50 -12.35 -9.88
N LYS A 20 10.43 -12.71 -11.17
CA LYS A 20 9.51 -12.07 -12.12
C LYS A 20 8.08 -12.45 -11.79
N ILE A 21 7.17 -11.49 -11.89
CA ILE A 21 5.73 -11.75 -11.73
C ILE A 21 5.11 -12.35 -13.00
N ASN A 22 5.76 -12.17 -14.15
CA ASN A 22 5.28 -12.58 -15.46
C ASN A 22 4.86 -14.06 -15.54
N PRO A 23 5.57 -15.04 -14.93
CA PRO A 23 5.19 -16.46 -15.00
C PRO A 23 3.82 -16.79 -14.36
N TYR A 24 3.26 -15.90 -13.55
CA TYR A 24 1.93 -16.10 -12.96
C TYR A 24 0.80 -15.76 -13.93
N TYR A 25 1.10 -15.06 -15.03
CA TYR A 25 0.11 -14.66 -16.04
C TYR A 25 0.18 -15.56 -17.27
N ALA A 26 -0.99 -16.00 -17.76
CA ALA A 26 -1.10 -16.87 -18.94
C ALA A 26 -0.85 -16.15 -20.28
N PHE A 27 -0.41 -14.90 -20.24
CA PHE A 27 -0.15 -14.05 -21.39
C PHE A 27 1.15 -13.25 -21.18
N PRO A 28 1.89 -12.92 -22.25
CA PRO A 28 3.00 -11.99 -22.15
C PRO A 28 2.47 -10.58 -21.91
N PHE A 29 3.19 -9.81 -21.09
CA PHE A 29 2.96 -8.38 -21.01
C PHE A 29 3.41 -7.72 -22.32
N LYS A 30 2.83 -6.56 -22.64
CA LYS A 30 3.20 -5.76 -23.80
C LYS A 30 4.72 -5.59 -23.88
N ASP A 31 5.27 -5.71 -25.08
CA ASP A 31 6.70 -5.58 -25.37
C ASP A 31 7.61 -6.54 -24.55
N ASN A 32 7.03 -7.62 -24.00
CA ASN A 32 7.68 -8.56 -23.09
C ASN A 32 8.28 -7.92 -21.82
N ILE A 33 7.72 -6.79 -21.36
CA ILE A 33 8.16 -6.09 -20.15
C ILE A 33 8.19 -7.06 -18.96
N GLN A 34 9.33 -7.12 -18.26
CA GLN A 34 9.57 -8.01 -17.13
C GLN A 34 9.64 -7.22 -15.82
N ILE A 35 8.79 -7.56 -14.84
CA ILE A 35 8.69 -6.84 -13.57
C ILE A 35 8.94 -7.79 -12.39
N CYS A 36 9.73 -7.38 -11.40
CA CYS A 36 9.95 -8.15 -10.18
C CYS A 36 9.01 -7.73 -9.04
N PHE A 37 8.81 -8.62 -8.05
CA PHE A 37 8.05 -8.30 -6.85
C PHE A 37 8.59 -7.08 -6.09
N GLN A 38 9.91 -6.97 -5.96
CA GLN A 38 10.56 -5.86 -5.25
C GLN A 38 10.22 -4.51 -5.88
N ASP A 39 10.32 -4.42 -7.21
CA ASP A 39 10.13 -3.17 -7.97
C ASP A 39 8.70 -2.62 -7.82
N LEU A 40 7.74 -3.53 -7.61
CA LEU A 40 6.36 -3.15 -7.32
C LEU A 40 6.21 -2.66 -5.88
N ALA A 41 6.81 -3.36 -4.92
CA ALA A 41 6.69 -3.09 -3.50
C ALA A 41 7.42 -1.83 -3.03
N ASN A 42 8.46 -1.40 -3.75
CA ASN A 42 9.22 -0.18 -3.46
C ASN A 42 9.03 0.92 -4.52
N HIS A 43 8.08 0.75 -5.44
CA HIS A 43 7.73 1.70 -6.49
C HIS A 43 8.86 2.04 -7.49
N THR A 44 9.80 1.12 -7.75
CA THR A 44 10.85 1.30 -8.77
C THR A 44 10.57 0.60 -10.10
N SER A 45 9.40 -0.02 -10.27
CA SER A 45 9.00 -0.71 -11.52
C SER A 45 8.89 0.18 -12.75
N GLY A 46 8.80 1.50 -12.57
CA GLY A 46 8.59 2.46 -13.64
C GLY A 46 7.16 2.50 -14.18
N LEU A 47 6.22 1.76 -13.57
CA LEU A 47 4.80 1.82 -13.89
C LEU A 47 4.21 3.21 -13.59
N PRO A 48 3.25 3.70 -14.41
CA PRO A 48 2.53 4.94 -14.13
C PRO A 48 1.76 4.84 -12.81
N ARG A 49 1.32 5.98 -12.28
CA ARG A 49 0.54 6.00 -11.03
C ARG A 49 -0.72 5.13 -11.11
N LEU A 50 -1.42 5.20 -12.25
CA LEU A 50 -2.67 4.53 -12.58
C LEU A 50 -2.61 4.02 -14.02
N PRO A 51 -3.35 2.94 -14.37
CA PRO A 51 -3.40 2.46 -15.73
C PRO A 51 -4.22 3.43 -16.60
N SER A 52 -3.85 3.56 -17.87
CA SER A 52 -4.43 4.56 -18.78
C SER A 52 -5.88 4.27 -19.20
N ASN A 53 -6.35 3.04 -18.97
CA ASN A 53 -7.74 2.63 -19.16
C ASN A 53 -8.57 2.69 -17.87
N LEU A 54 -8.07 3.31 -16.80
CA LEU A 54 -8.87 3.67 -15.63
C LEU A 54 -9.52 5.03 -15.88
N GLU A 55 -10.84 5.04 -15.94
CA GLU A 55 -11.64 6.25 -15.99
C GLU A 55 -11.72 6.86 -14.59
N VAL A 56 -11.11 8.04 -14.41
CA VAL A 56 -11.17 8.78 -13.15
C VAL A 56 -12.09 9.98 -13.36
N ASP A 57 -13.24 9.97 -12.72
CA ASP A 57 -14.14 11.12 -12.60
C ASP A 57 -14.24 11.53 -11.12
N ASP A 58 -14.18 12.84 -10.86
CA ASP A 58 -14.02 13.44 -9.53
C ASP A 58 -15.19 13.11 -8.58
N ASP A 59 -16.36 12.77 -9.13
CA ASP A 59 -17.59 12.45 -8.38
C ASP A 59 -17.81 10.93 -8.17
N THR A 60 -16.89 10.08 -8.62
CA THR A 60 -17.11 8.62 -8.67
C THR A 60 -16.22 7.83 -7.72
N ASP A 61 -16.57 6.56 -7.55
CA ASP A 61 -15.73 5.53 -6.96
C ASP A 61 -14.87 4.93 -8.08
N PRO A 62 -13.64 5.44 -8.32
CA PRO A 62 -12.93 5.22 -9.58
C PRO A 62 -12.49 3.76 -9.74
N TYR A 63 -12.29 3.05 -8.63
CA TYR A 63 -11.78 1.67 -8.65
C TYR A 63 -12.89 0.62 -8.72
N LYS A 64 -14.14 0.99 -8.49
CA LYS A 64 -15.27 0.06 -8.39
C LYS A 64 -15.43 -0.82 -9.62
N GLU A 65 -15.34 -0.20 -10.79
CA GLU A 65 -15.57 -0.87 -12.08
C GLU A 65 -14.26 -1.32 -12.74
N TYR A 66 -13.12 -1.26 -12.03
CA TYR A 66 -11.83 -1.71 -12.54
C TYR A 66 -11.52 -3.14 -12.09
N ASP A 67 -11.95 -4.09 -12.92
CA ASP A 67 -11.82 -5.53 -12.67
C ASP A 67 -10.52 -6.14 -13.25
N ALA A 68 -10.35 -7.45 -13.02
CA ALA A 68 -9.19 -8.20 -13.50
C ALA A 68 -9.10 -8.24 -15.03
N ALA A 69 -10.22 -8.17 -15.75
CA ALA A 69 -10.24 -8.18 -17.20
C ALA A 69 -9.67 -6.87 -17.77
N LYS A 70 -10.00 -5.72 -17.18
CA LYS A 70 -9.41 -4.42 -17.53
C LYS A 70 -7.92 -4.36 -17.19
N LEU A 71 -7.49 -4.96 -16.07
CA LEU A 71 -6.06 -5.08 -15.77
C LEU A 71 -5.33 -5.93 -16.80
N GLU A 72 -5.88 -7.09 -17.17
CA GLU A 72 -5.31 -7.95 -18.21
C GLU A 72 -5.22 -7.22 -19.56
N GLU A 73 -6.29 -6.54 -19.99
CA GLU A 73 -6.30 -5.75 -21.21
C GLU A 73 -5.20 -4.69 -21.19
N TYR A 74 -5.08 -3.95 -20.09
CA TYR A 74 -4.01 -2.96 -19.90
C TYR A 74 -2.63 -3.59 -20.02
N LEU A 75 -2.36 -4.68 -19.29
CA LEU A 75 -1.05 -5.36 -19.27
C LEU A 75 -0.67 -5.90 -20.66
N LYS A 76 -1.64 -6.34 -21.46
CA LYS A 76 -1.44 -6.83 -22.83
C LYS A 76 -1.18 -5.74 -23.83
N ASN A 77 -1.97 -4.66 -23.78
CA ASN A 77 -2.12 -3.74 -24.91
C ASN A 77 -1.63 -2.31 -24.61
N SER A 78 -1.75 -1.86 -23.38
CA SER A 78 -1.58 -0.45 -22.99
C SER A 78 -0.48 -0.20 -21.98
N LEU A 79 0.17 -1.26 -21.48
CA LEU A 79 1.28 -1.15 -20.55
C LEU A 79 2.38 -0.25 -21.11
N GLU A 80 2.84 0.68 -20.29
CA GLU A 80 3.94 1.59 -20.61
C GLU A 80 4.71 1.89 -19.33
N LEU A 81 6.03 2.01 -19.43
CA LEU A 81 6.88 2.39 -18.32
C LEU A 81 7.26 3.87 -18.48
N GLU A 82 6.66 4.75 -17.70
CA GLU A 82 6.91 6.21 -17.75
C GLU A 82 8.33 6.58 -17.30
N HIS A 83 8.98 5.71 -16.52
CA HIS A 83 10.25 6.01 -15.86
C HIS A 83 11.35 4.97 -16.09
N ALA A 84 11.29 4.24 -17.22
CA ALA A 84 12.23 3.16 -17.55
C ALA A 84 13.72 3.57 -17.60
N ASN A 85 14.02 4.87 -17.77
CA ASN A 85 15.38 5.40 -17.91
C ASN A 85 16.07 5.77 -16.59
N ASN A 86 15.35 5.76 -15.47
CA ASN A 86 15.97 5.88 -14.17
C ASN A 86 16.57 4.51 -13.82
N SER A 87 17.71 4.47 -13.14
CA SER A 87 18.54 3.29 -12.81
C SER A 87 17.85 2.19 -11.97
N GLY A 88 16.52 2.06 -11.99
CA GLY A 88 15.72 1.14 -11.18
C GLY A 88 15.73 1.48 -9.70
N LYS A 89 16.25 2.65 -9.31
CA LYS A 89 16.45 3.03 -7.91
C LYS A 89 15.75 4.31 -7.47
N VAL A 90 15.23 5.10 -8.41
CA VAL A 90 14.43 6.29 -8.11
C VAL A 90 12.95 5.87 -8.04
N PRO A 91 12.31 5.93 -6.87
CA PRO A 91 10.94 5.47 -6.73
C PRO A 91 9.93 6.49 -7.28
N HIS A 92 8.90 5.99 -7.94
CA HIS A 92 7.75 6.77 -8.43
C HIS A 92 6.46 6.12 -7.96
N TYR A 93 5.77 6.79 -7.04
CA TYR A 93 4.62 6.21 -6.36
C TYR A 93 3.52 5.79 -7.35
N SER A 94 3.12 4.51 -7.26
CA SER A 94 2.18 3.90 -8.19
C SER A 94 1.20 2.97 -7.48
N ASN A 95 -0.09 3.31 -7.56
CA ASN A 95 -1.16 2.45 -7.09
C ASN A 95 -1.27 1.22 -8.00
N LEU A 96 -1.05 1.39 -9.31
CA LEU A 96 -1.02 0.29 -10.27
C LEU A 96 0.04 -0.75 -9.88
N ALA A 97 1.24 -0.30 -9.48
CA ALA A 97 2.30 -1.19 -9.04
C ALA A 97 1.88 -2.02 -7.82
N VAL A 98 1.25 -1.41 -6.83
CA VAL A 98 0.81 -2.12 -5.61
C VAL A 98 -0.40 -3.02 -5.89
N ALA A 99 -1.33 -2.61 -6.76
CA ALA A 99 -2.42 -3.46 -7.23
C ALA A 99 -1.86 -4.71 -7.92
N LEU A 100 -0.93 -4.52 -8.88
CA LEU A 100 -0.27 -5.61 -9.59
C LEU A 100 0.53 -6.52 -8.65
N LEU A 101 1.17 -5.96 -7.61
CA LEU A 101 1.81 -6.74 -6.56
C LEU A 101 0.80 -7.67 -5.89
N GLY A 102 -0.31 -7.15 -5.38
CA GLY A 102 -1.30 -7.97 -4.68
C GLY A 102 -1.97 -9.02 -5.58
N GLN A 103 -2.24 -8.68 -6.85
CA GLN A 103 -2.75 -9.64 -7.83
C GLN A 103 -1.74 -10.77 -8.09
N SER A 104 -0.46 -10.43 -8.25
CA SER A 104 0.61 -11.44 -8.46
C SER A 104 0.83 -12.31 -7.23
N LEU A 105 0.72 -11.75 -6.02
CA LEU A 105 0.76 -12.53 -4.77
C LEU A 105 -0.42 -13.51 -4.70
N SER A 106 -1.62 -13.06 -5.04
CA SER A 106 -2.85 -13.88 -5.08
C SER A 106 -2.70 -15.05 -6.05
N GLN A 107 -2.23 -14.78 -7.28
CA GLN A 107 -1.96 -15.83 -8.27
C GLN A 107 -0.87 -16.81 -7.81
N SER A 108 0.23 -16.30 -7.23
CA SER A 108 1.33 -17.17 -6.75
C SER A 108 0.90 -18.14 -5.65
N GLN A 109 -0.09 -17.75 -4.84
CA GLN A 109 -0.59 -18.55 -3.73
C GLN A 109 -1.90 -19.28 -4.05
N ASN A 110 -2.47 -19.06 -5.23
CA ASN A 110 -3.79 -19.54 -5.64
C ASN A 110 -4.86 -19.26 -4.57
N LYS A 111 -4.93 -18.01 -4.11
CA LYS A 111 -5.85 -17.51 -3.07
C LYS A 111 -6.31 -16.11 -3.39
N ASP A 112 -7.50 -15.74 -2.93
CA ASP A 112 -7.97 -14.37 -3.06
C ASP A 112 -7.14 -13.42 -2.18
N PHE A 113 -6.96 -12.18 -2.63
CA PHE A 113 -6.15 -11.23 -1.89
C PHE A 113 -6.70 -10.94 -0.47
N ALA A 114 -8.02 -10.96 -0.31
CA ALA A 114 -8.66 -10.81 1.00
C ALA A 114 -8.32 -11.98 1.95
N GLU A 115 -8.17 -13.20 1.42
CA GLU A 115 -7.72 -14.34 2.21
C GLU A 115 -6.26 -14.19 2.63
N LEU A 116 -5.40 -13.69 1.75
CA LEU A 116 -4.01 -13.40 2.07
C LEU A 116 -3.87 -12.32 3.15
N LEU A 117 -4.64 -11.23 3.06
CA LEU A 117 -4.70 -10.21 4.13
C LEU A 117 -5.14 -10.83 5.46
N ASN A 118 -6.18 -11.66 5.43
CA ASN A 118 -6.69 -12.30 6.64
C ASN A 118 -5.65 -13.24 7.28
N GLU A 119 -4.97 -14.06 6.48
CA GLU A 119 -4.00 -15.06 6.95
C GLU A 119 -2.71 -14.42 7.46
N TYR A 120 -2.09 -13.55 6.64
CA TYR A 120 -0.74 -13.04 6.90
C TYR A 120 -0.73 -11.73 7.69
N VAL A 121 -1.85 -11.03 7.81
CA VAL A 121 -1.93 -9.73 8.50
C VAL A 121 -2.99 -9.77 9.60
N PHE A 122 -4.27 -9.91 9.27
CA PHE A 122 -5.33 -9.66 10.24
C PHE A 122 -5.36 -10.70 11.37
N LYS A 123 -5.39 -12.00 11.06
CA LYS A 123 -5.32 -13.05 12.09
C LYS A 123 -3.96 -13.07 12.78
N LYS A 124 -2.87 -12.94 12.02
CA LYS A 124 -1.51 -12.97 12.54
C LYS A 124 -1.27 -11.90 13.61
N TYR A 125 -1.79 -10.69 13.42
CA TYR A 125 -1.61 -9.57 14.34
C TYR A 125 -2.85 -9.27 15.21
N GLY A 126 -3.87 -10.15 15.18
CA GLY A 126 -5.07 -10.02 16.00
C GLY A 126 -5.94 -8.81 15.66
N MET A 127 -5.95 -8.37 14.41
CA MET A 127 -6.72 -7.24 13.89
C MET A 127 -8.14 -7.69 13.50
N LYS A 128 -9.04 -7.77 14.48
CA LYS A 128 -10.38 -8.36 14.31
C LYS A 128 -11.43 -7.43 13.71
N ASN A 129 -11.15 -6.13 13.65
CA ASN A 129 -11.99 -5.07 13.09
C ASN A 129 -11.25 -4.42 11.91
N SER A 130 -10.74 -5.26 11.01
CA SER A 130 -10.11 -4.87 9.75
C SER A 130 -10.76 -5.66 8.62
N TYR A 131 -11.09 -4.95 7.54
CA TYR A 131 -12.02 -5.41 6.51
C TYR A 131 -11.48 -5.07 5.12
N THR A 132 -12.00 -5.77 4.11
CA THR A 132 -11.62 -5.59 2.70
C THR A 132 -12.74 -5.01 1.84
N SER A 133 -13.87 -4.64 2.46
CA SER A 133 -14.97 -3.94 1.79
C SER A 133 -15.83 -3.14 2.78
N PRO A 134 -16.49 -2.06 2.32
CA PRO A 134 -17.46 -1.31 3.13
C PRO A 134 -18.58 -2.18 3.69
N ASP A 135 -19.08 -3.16 2.93
CA ASP A 135 -20.17 -4.07 3.36
C ASP A 135 -19.77 -4.91 4.58
N GLN A 136 -18.53 -5.41 4.62
CA GLN A 136 -18.00 -6.11 5.79
C GLN A 136 -17.89 -5.18 7.01
N ALA A 137 -17.61 -3.89 6.78
CA ALA A 137 -17.43 -2.88 7.82
C ALA A 137 -18.73 -2.16 8.21
N ALA A 138 -19.89 -2.48 7.61
CA ALA A 138 -21.11 -1.65 7.65
C ALA A 138 -21.58 -1.21 9.05
N LYS A 139 -21.32 -2.00 10.09
CA LYS A 139 -21.71 -1.67 11.48
C LYS A 139 -20.81 -0.64 12.17
N GLN A 140 -19.62 -0.40 11.64
CA GLN A 140 -18.57 0.43 12.25
C GLN A 140 -17.99 1.46 11.29
N LEU A 141 -18.43 1.46 10.03
CA LEU A 141 -17.92 2.34 8.99
C LEU A 141 -18.26 3.80 9.32
N VAL A 142 -17.24 4.63 9.39
CA VAL A 142 -17.40 6.08 9.56
C VAL A 142 -17.72 6.70 8.20
N PRO A 143 -18.75 7.57 8.09
CA PRO A 143 -19.10 8.21 6.82
C PRO A 143 -17.93 8.96 6.19
N ALA A 144 -17.89 8.95 4.86
CA ALA A 144 -16.92 9.69 4.05
C ALA A 144 -17.50 11.07 3.72
N PHE A 145 -16.66 12.11 3.76
CA PHE A 145 -17.06 13.46 3.38
C PHE A 145 -16.09 14.04 2.35
N ASP A 146 -16.62 14.73 1.34
CA ASP A 146 -15.79 15.50 0.40
C ASP A 146 -15.19 16.77 1.07
N ALA A 147 -14.43 17.55 0.30
CA ALA A 147 -13.79 18.76 0.82
C ALA A 147 -14.79 19.87 1.24
N GLN A 148 -16.06 19.77 0.84
CA GLN A 148 -17.12 20.70 1.21
C GLN A 148 -17.94 20.19 2.41
N GLY A 149 -17.61 19.02 2.95
CA GLY A 149 -18.32 18.41 4.06
C GLY A 149 -19.63 17.74 3.65
N LYS A 150 -19.84 17.49 2.35
CA LYS A 150 -20.98 16.70 1.87
C LYS A 150 -20.62 15.22 1.98
N GLU A 151 -21.56 14.43 2.49
CA GLU A 151 -21.41 12.99 2.60
C GLU A 151 -21.34 12.35 1.22
N ILE A 152 -20.39 11.43 1.03
CA ILE A 152 -20.15 10.70 -0.21
C ILE A 152 -20.05 9.21 0.06
N THR A 153 -20.17 8.42 -1.00
CA THR A 153 -20.01 6.96 -0.91
C THR A 153 -18.55 6.62 -0.61
N THR A 154 -18.32 5.69 0.33
CA THR A 154 -16.98 5.14 0.56
C THR A 154 -16.55 4.31 -0.63
N TRP A 155 -15.35 4.58 -1.14
CA TRP A 155 -14.79 3.83 -2.28
C TRP A 155 -14.72 2.32 -2.02
N THR A 156 -15.00 1.57 -3.08
CA THR A 156 -14.92 0.12 -3.15
C THR A 156 -13.77 -0.25 -4.07
N PHE A 157 -13.03 -1.28 -3.67
CA PHE A 157 -11.84 -1.69 -4.36
C PHE A 157 -11.96 -3.17 -4.70
N ASP A 158 -11.90 -3.48 -5.99
CA ASP A 158 -11.77 -4.85 -6.48
C ASP A 158 -10.29 -5.14 -6.76
N THR A 159 -9.86 -5.03 -8.01
CA THR A 159 -8.47 -5.28 -8.43
C THR A 159 -7.45 -4.42 -7.67
N PHE A 160 -7.85 -3.22 -7.27
CA PHE A 160 -7.04 -2.24 -6.53
C PHE A 160 -7.11 -2.39 -5.00
N LEU A 161 -7.80 -3.39 -4.45
CA LEU A 161 -7.82 -3.67 -3.01
C LEU A 161 -6.41 -3.66 -2.38
N PRO A 162 -5.37 -4.26 -3.01
CA PRO A 162 -4.01 -4.22 -2.49
C PRO A 162 -3.40 -2.82 -2.33
N ALA A 163 -3.85 -1.83 -3.11
CA ALA A 163 -3.27 -0.49 -3.14
C ALA A 163 -3.84 0.44 -2.05
N GLY A 164 -5.06 0.19 -1.56
CA GLY A 164 -5.68 1.10 -0.58
C GLY A 164 -7.04 0.71 -0.04
N GLY A 165 -7.56 -0.50 -0.34
CA GLY A 165 -8.94 -0.86 0.01
C GLY A 165 -9.15 -1.42 1.42
N VAL A 166 -8.12 -1.43 2.27
CA VAL A 166 -8.26 -1.91 3.65
C VAL A 166 -8.96 -0.85 4.51
N LEU A 167 -10.04 -1.26 5.17
CA LEU A 167 -10.72 -0.50 6.21
C LEU A 167 -10.31 -1.06 7.57
N SER A 168 -9.97 -0.20 8.53
CA SER A 168 -9.50 -0.64 9.86
C SER A 168 -9.86 0.35 10.95
N THR A 169 -9.55 -0.01 12.19
CA THR A 169 -9.73 0.84 13.38
C THR A 169 -8.36 1.27 13.93
N ALA A 170 -8.33 2.37 14.69
CA ALA A 170 -7.11 2.80 15.37
C ALA A 170 -6.56 1.70 16.33
N SER A 171 -7.44 0.92 16.96
CA SER A 171 -7.05 -0.20 17.84
C SER A 171 -6.35 -1.32 17.08
N ASP A 172 -6.81 -1.66 15.88
CA ASP A 172 -6.20 -2.68 15.04
C ASP A 172 -4.90 -2.20 14.38
N LEU A 173 -4.86 -0.95 13.91
CA LEU A 173 -3.62 -0.36 13.42
C LEU A 173 -2.56 -0.21 14.53
N THR A 174 -2.97 -0.02 15.78
CA THR A 174 -2.05 -0.08 16.93
C THR A 174 -1.42 -1.48 17.07
N ARG A 175 -2.19 -2.56 16.87
CA ARG A 175 -1.65 -3.93 16.88
C ARG A 175 -0.70 -4.16 15.71
N PHE A 176 -1.05 -3.67 14.53
CA PHE A 176 -0.16 -3.71 13.38
C PHE A 176 1.15 -2.95 13.64
N ALA A 177 1.08 -1.77 14.24
CA ALA A 177 2.24 -0.97 14.64
C ALA A 177 3.10 -1.67 15.70
N GLN A 178 2.49 -2.33 16.68
CA GLN A 178 3.20 -3.15 17.67
C GLN A 178 3.97 -4.29 17.01
N ALA A 179 3.38 -4.94 16.00
CA ALA A 179 4.08 -5.97 15.24
C ALA A 179 5.30 -5.42 14.49
N GLN A 180 5.25 -4.17 14.01
CA GLN A 180 6.41 -3.51 13.38
C GLN A 180 7.58 -3.27 14.35
N LEU A 181 7.32 -3.29 15.65
CA LEU A 181 8.35 -3.11 16.70
C LEU A 181 8.96 -4.44 17.17
N ASP A 182 8.54 -5.57 16.61
CA ASP A 182 9.13 -6.87 16.91
C ASP A 182 10.39 -7.10 16.08
N ALA A 183 11.54 -6.84 16.69
CA ALA A 183 12.85 -7.06 16.08
C ALA A 183 13.18 -8.55 15.82
N LYS A 184 12.35 -9.51 16.22
CA LYS A 184 12.53 -10.93 15.86
C LYS A 184 11.74 -11.33 14.62
N ASN A 185 10.81 -10.49 14.17
CA ASN A 185 10.02 -10.76 12.98
C ASN A 185 10.82 -10.40 11.72
N ALA A 186 11.37 -11.41 11.06
CA ALA A 186 12.18 -11.24 9.85
C ALA A 186 11.41 -10.59 8.69
N ALA A 187 10.11 -10.87 8.54
CA ALA A 187 9.29 -10.27 7.49
C ALA A 187 9.10 -8.78 7.73
N VAL A 188 8.86 -8.39 8.98
CA VAL A 188 8.79 -6.98 9.40
C VAL A 188 10.12 -6.27 9.11
N GLN A 189 11.25 -6.83 9.53
CA GLN A 189 12.57 -6.24 9.25
C GLN A 189 12.81 -6.06 7.75
N LEU A 190 12.43 -7.05 6.94
CA LEU A 190 12.58 -7.00 5.49
C LEU A 190 11.79 -5.81 4.89
N THR A 191 10.58 -5.55 5.36
CA THR A 191 9.80 -4.40 4.85
C THR A 191 10.39 -3.03 5.21
N GLN A 192 11.12 -2.95 6.32
CA GLN A 192 11.67 -1.70 6.87
C GLN A 192 13.06 -1.34 6.33
N GLN A 193 13.69 -2.27 5.61
CA GLN A 193 14.98 -2.02 4.97
C GLN A 193 14.77 -1.09 3.78
N ALA A 194 15.53 0.01 3.72
CA ALA A 194 15.52 0.88 2.55
C ALA A 194 16.12 0.14 1.34
N THR A 195 15.42 0.18 0.21
CA THR A 195 15.79 -0.52 -1.04
C THR A 195 16.00 0.43 -2.22
N THR A 196 15.75 1.73 -2.04
CA THR A 196 15.84 2.75 -3.09
C THR A 196 16.95 3.75 -2.82
N GLU A 197 17.28 4.56 -3.82
CA GLU A 197 18.02 5.80 -3.61
C GLU A 197 17.19 6.79 -2.76
N LYS A 198 17.89 7.77 -2.19
CA LYS A 198 17.27 8.80 -1.34
C LYS A 198 16.49 9.78 -2.22
N ALA A 199 15.19 9.86 -2.00
CA ALA A 199 14.28 10.85 -2.58
C ALA A 199 14.04 11.97 -1.57
N GLY A 200 14.81 13.05 -1.67
CA GLY A 200 14.75 14.16 -0.72
C GLY A 200 15.22 13.74 0.69
N SER A 201 14.28 13.66 1.64
CA SER A 201 14.58 13.32 3.05
C SER A 201 14.32 11.86 3.41
N TYR A 202 13.93 11.02 2.45
CA TYR A 202 13.53 9.64 2.71
C TYR A 202 13.98 8.67 1.62
N GLN A 203 13.90 7.38 1.92
CA GLN A 203 14.01 6.26 0.99
C GLN A 203 12.72 5.43 1.10
N LEU A 204 12.52 4.47 0.21
CA LEU A 204 11.45 3.48 0.34
C LEU A 204 12.02 2.12 0.76
N GLY A 205 11.36 1.52 1.75
CA GLY A 205 11.41 0.08 1.96
C GLY A 205 10.34 -0.62 1.13
N LEU A 206 9.91 -1.80 1.56
CA LEU A 206 8.78 -2.48 0.91
C LEU A 206 7.48 -1.93 1.52
N GLY A 207 6.87 -0.95 0.84
CA GLY A 207 5.63 -0.30 1.27
C GLY A 207 5.75 0.67 2.45
N TRP A 208 6.97 1.04 2.85
CA TRP A 208 7.22 2.03 3.90
C TRP A 208 8.06 3.18 3.36
N PHE A 209 7.69 4.42 3.71
CA PHE A 209 8.64 5.53 3.69
C PHE A 209 9.59 5.36 4.87
N VAL A 210 10.89 5.52 4.63
CA VAL A 210 11.95 5.30 5.61
C VAL A 210 12.81 6.55 5.69
N ARG A 211 12.96 7.10 6.90
CA ARG A 211 13.87 8.21 7.19
C ARG A 211 14.81 7.78 8.29
N GLU A 212 16.09 7.79 7.97
CA GLU A 212 17.18 7.62 8.93
C GLU A 212 17.81 9.00 9.18
N GLN A 213 17.91 9.38 10.46
CA GLN A 213 18.53 10.61 10.91
C GLN A 213 19.99 10.37 11.31
N ASP A 214 20.81 11.42 11.29
CA ASP A 214 22.25 11.33 11.60
C ASP A 214 22.54 10.80 13.02
N ASN A 215 21.59 10.99 13.95
CA ASN A 215 21.65 10.44 15.31
C ASN A 215 21.29 8.94 15.41
N GLY A 216 21.08 8.27 14.27
CA GLY A 216 20.71 6.86 14.19
C GLY A 216 19.22 6.57 14.37
N THR A 217 18.37 7.58 14.51
CA THR A 217 16.91 7.41 14.62
C THR A 217 16.32 7.01 13.28
N LYS A 218 15.57 5.92 13.26
CA LYS A 218 14.87 5.38 12.09
C LYS A 218 13.37 5.49 12.27
N ILE A 219 12.76 6.33 11.45
CA ILE A 219 11.31 6.53 11.39
C ILE A 219 10.79 5.89 10.12
N ILE A 220 9.76 5.07 10.26
CA ILE A 220 8.98 4.55 9.13
C ILE A 220 7.56 5.11 9.16
N TRP A 221 6.98 5.39 8.01
CA TRP A 221 5.59 5.83 7.93
C TRP A 221 4.95 5.51 6.60
N HIS A 222 3.62 5.55 6.59
CA HIS A 222 2.83 5.55 5.38
C HIS A 222 1.53 6.32 5.63
N GLY A 223 1.18 7.19 4.69
CA GLY A 223 -0.11 7.87 4.64
C GLY A 223 -1.10 7.13 3.75
N GLY A 224 -2.39 7.42 3.87
CA GLY A 224 -3.40 6.86 2.99
C GLY A 224 -4.53 7.87 2.83
N ASN A 225 -5.01 8.05 1.61
CA ASN A 225 -6.07 9.01 1.31
C ASN A 225 -7.05 8.42 0.29
N THR A 226 -8.34 8.65 0.53
CA THR A 226 -9.44 8.42 -0.41
C THR A 226 -10.21 9.74 -0.63
N ALA A 227 -11.29 9.71 -1.41
CA ALA A 227 -12.15 10.89 -1.58
C ALA A 227 -12.70 11.47 -0.27
N GLY A 228 -12.79 10.68 0.82
CA GLY A 228 -13.37 11.18 2.07
C GLY A 228 -12.74 10.67 3.36
N HIS A 229 -11.58 10.02 3.28
CA HIS A 229 -10.80 9.61 4.45
C HIS A 229 -9.31 9.86 4.26
N SER A 230 -8.65 10.15 5.37
CA SER A 230 -7.20 10.30 5.50
C SER A 230 -6.70 9.50 6.69
N ALA A 231 -5.56 8.86 6.50
CA ALA A 231 -4.91 8.02 7.50
C ALA A 231 -3.41 8.26 7.51
N ILE A 232 -2.79 8.12 8.68
CA ILE A 232 -1.34 8.02 8.80
C ILE A 232 -0.97 7.06 9.92
N LEU A 233 0.05 6.24 9.66
CA LEU A 233 0.77 5.47 10.66
C LEU A 233 2.24 5.84 10.58
N MET A 234 2.81 6.30 11.68
CA MET A 234 4.21 6.68 11.81
C MET A 234 4.82 5.99 13.03
N ILE A 235 6.03 5.45 12.89
CA ILE A 235 6.70 4.64 13.92
C ILE A 235 8.16 5.07 14.03
N ASP A 236 8.58 5.45 15.23
CA ASP A 236 9.98 5.59 15.61
C ASP A 236 10.46 4.24 16.14
N LEU A 237 11.30 3.55 15.37
CA LEU A 237 11.77 2.21 15.68
C LEU A 237 12.74 2.20 16.87
N ASN A 238 13.49 3.29 17.07
CA ASN A 238 14.47 3.41 18.14
C ASN A 238 13.79 3.69 19.48
N LYS A 239 12.83 4.64 19.51
CA LYS A 239 12.04 4.95 20.71
C LYS A 239 10.90 3.95 20.96
N ARG A 240 10.66 3.04 20.01
CA ARG A 240 9.56 2.06 20.05
C ARG A 240 8.19 2.73 20.24
N LYS A 241 8.00 3.86 19.57
CA LYS A 241 6.80 4.70 19.65
C LYS A 241 6.09 4.71 18.31
N ALA A 242 4.77 4.61 18.33
CA ALA A 242 3.94 4.69 17.13
C ALA A 242 2.79 5.67 17.33
N VAL A 243 2.42 6.37 16.26
CA VAL A 243 1.27 7.25 16.19
C VAL A 243 0.41 6.81 15.01
N THR A 244 -0.89 6.64 15.26
CA THR A 244 -1.90 6.40 14.23
C THR A 244 -2.96 7.48 14.33
N ILE A 245 -3.28 8.11 13.20
CA ILE A 245 -4.40 9.05 13.09
C ILE A 245 -5.27 8.59 11.92
N LEU A 246 -6.57 8.46 12.18
CA LEU A 246 -7.61 8.19 11.20
C LEU A 246 -8.61 9.35 11.23
N ALA A 247 -8.93 9.89 10.06
CA ALA A 247 -9.85 11.01 9.91
C ALA A 247 -10.74 10.80 8.69
N ASN A 248 -11.98 11.27 8.75
CA ASN A 248 -12.90 11.37 7.62
C ASN A 248 -12.74 12.72 6.90
N VAL A 249 -11.49 13.04 6.56
CA VAL A 249 -11.11 14.25 5.82
C VAL A 249 -10.72 13.82 4.41
N ALA A 250 -11.26 14.49 3.39
CA ALA A 250 -10.95 14.22 1.99
C ALA A 250 -9.48 14.49 1.65
N ALA A 251 -8.93 13.71 0.72
CA ALA A 251 -7.60 13.93 0.15
C ALA A 251 -7.39 15.36 -0.39
N VAL A 252 -8.45 15.95 -0.94
CA VAL A 252 -8.45 17.28 -1.58
C VAL A 252 -8.82 18.41 -0.63
N HIS A 253 -9.05 18.12 0.66
CA HIS A 253 -9.33 19.15 1.65
C HIS A 253 -8.07 20.00 1.95
N PRO A 254 -8.16 21.35 2.00
CA PRO A 254 -6.99 22.22 2.17
C PRO A 254 -6.14 21.93 3.41
N GLU A 255 -6.79 21.54 4.50
CA GLU A 255 -6.14 21.23 5.79
C GLU A 255 -5.71 19.76 5.95
N MET A 256 -5.84 18.92 4.92
CA MET A 256 -5.48 17.49 5.01
C MET A 256 -4.04 17.28 5.50
N GLY A 257 -3.12 18.14 5.06
CA GLY A 257 -1.71 18.09 5.46
C GLY A 257 -1.46 18.30 6.97
N ASN A 258 -2.44 18.78 7.74
CA ASN A 258 -2.31 18.90 9.20
C ASN A 258 -2.31 17.54 9.90
N ILE A 259 -2.88 16.50 9.30
CA ILE A 259 -2.88 15.14 9.86
C ILE A 259 -1.45 14.61 9.97
N GLU A 260 -0.65 14.75 8.91
CA GLU A 260 0.76 14.32 8.93
C GLU A 260 1.61 15.18 9.88
N LYS A 261 1.40 16.51 9.90
CA LYS A 261 2.08 17.41 10.83
C LYS A 261 1.80 17.04 12.29
N LEU A 262 0.54 16.77 12.63
CA LEU A 262 0.13 16.36 13.98
C LEU A 262 0.75 15.02 14.36
N ALA A 263 0.76 14.04 13.45
CA ALA A 263 1.40 12.74 13.71
C ALA A 263 2.90 12.90 14.00
N ALA A 264 3.60 13.74 13.24
CA ALA A 264 5.01 14.03 13.45
C ALA A 264 5.28 14.73 14.80
N GLN A 265 4.42 15.67 15.20
CA GLN A 265 4.51 16.35 16.51
C GLN A 265 4.29 15.36 17.66
N LEU A 266 3.19 14.59 17.61
CA LEU A 266 2.86 13.59 18.61
C LEU A 266 3.94 12.51 18.73
N LEU A 267 4.69 12.20 17.67
CA LEU A 267 5.79 11.24 17.74
C LEU A 267 6.99 11.78 18.54
N GLN A 268 7.21 13.10 18.52
CA GLN A 268 8.35 13.74 19.19
C GLN A 268 8.18 13.94 20.69
N GLU A 269 6.93 14.03 21.17
CA GLU A 269 6.58 14.16 22.60
C GLU A 269 7.05 12.99 23.49
#